data_AF-A0A372RK62-F1
#
_entry.id   AF-A0A372RK62-F1
#
_cell.length_a   1.000
_cell.length_b   1.000
_cell.length_c   1.000
_cell.angle_alpha   90.00
_cell.angle_beta   90.00
_cell.angle_gamma   90.00
#
_symmetry.space_group_name_H-M   'P 1'
#
loop_
_entity.id
_entity.type
_entity.pdbx_description
1 polymer ?
#
loop_
_entity_poly.entity_id
_entity_poly.type
_entity_poly.pdbx_seq_one_letter_code
_entity_poly.pdbx_strand_id
1 'polypeptide(L)'
;MGPVVDSNEAMRCEYISTILHTAVTILEGLVILPQMEVSGDESSGRVDYAIKRIIDNLLEEIICITEGKQNLPGIGVAQNLIQCKSSCETRCIQIAKEILNEDPMIEYRPPFLNGLELDAFFQKYQIALEVQGAQHRFHSTSWYKDVKKLEDIVNRDRQKRCICQDKGIFLLEVWYDEKPEIVIPERIQKIKWFIDQASKSFDFL
;
A
#
# COMPACT_ATOMS: atom_id res chain seq x y z
N MET A 1 41.51 -11.35 -24.17
CA MET A 1 40.30 -10.51 -24.27
C MET A 1 39.19 -11.24 -23.52
N GLY A 2 38.74 -10.70 -22.39
CA GLY A 2 37.64 -11.29 -21.61
C GLY A 2 36.29 -11.06 -22.29
N PRO A 3 35.24 -11.82 -21.93
CA PRO A 3 33.93 -11.66 -22.56
C PRO A 3 33.32 -10.30 -22.19
N VAL A 4 32.58 -9.71 -23.13
CA VAL A 4 31.93 -8.41 -23.04
C VAL A 4 30.74 -8.49 -22.08
N VAL A 5 31.00 -8.43 -20.78
CA VAL A 5 29.98 -8.46 -19.71
C VAL A 5 29.11 -7.19 -19.73
N ASP A 6 29.71 -6.03 -20.07
CA ASP A 6 29.04 -4.72 -20.06
C ASP A 6 27.84 -4.61 -21.03
N SER A 7 27.87 -5.34 -22.15
CA SER A 7 26.80 -5.25 -23.17
C SER A 7 25.48 -5.88 -22.72
N ASN A 8 25.55 -6.99 -21.99
CA ASN A 8 24.38 -7.67 -21.46
C ASN A 8 23.79 -6.94 -20.25
N GLU A 9 24.64 -6.30 -19.45
CA GLU A 9 24.22 -5.48 -18.32
C GLU A 9 23.58 -4.17 -18.78
N ALA A 10 24.17 -3.48 -19.77
CA ALA A 10 23.61 -2.26 -20.35
C ALA A 10 22.23 -2.50 -21.01
N MET A 11 22.09 -3.54 -21.83
CA MET A 11 20.79 -3.89 -22.45
C MET A 11 19.74 -4.28 -21.40
N ARG A 12 20.16 -4.91 -20.30
CA ARG A 12 19.26 -5.29 -19.19
C ARG A 12 18.76 -4.06 -18.43
N CYS A 13 19.64 -3.11 -18.16
CA CYS A 13 19.27 -1.83 -17.56
C CYS A 13 18.29 -1.07 -18.46
N GLU A 14 18.48 -1.08 -19.78
CA GLU A 14 17.57 -0.44 -20.73
C GLU A 14 16.16 -1.08 -20.72
N TYR A 15 16.09 -2.42 -20.66
CA TYR A 15 14.81 -3.14 -20.55
C TYR A 15 14.09 -2.87 -19.22
N ILE A 16 14.80 -2.93 -18.09
CA ILE A 16 14.23 -2.63 -16.76
C ILE A 16 13.80 -1.17 -16.69
N SER A 17 14.63 -0.25 -17.18
CA SER A 17 14.31 1.17 -17.29
C SER A 17 13.04 1.39 -18.09
N THR A 18 12.86 0.72 -19.23
CA THR A 18 11.65 0.83 -20.05
C THR A 18 10.40 0.37 -19.29
N ILE A 19 10.45 -0.76 -18.58
CA ILE A 19 9.32 -1.26 -17.77
C ILE A 19 9.00 -0.29 -16.64
N LEU A 20 10.03 0.18 -15.92
CA LEU A 20 9.87 1.11 -14.81
C LEU A 20 9.30 2.44 -15.30
N HIS A 21 9.85 3.03 -16.36
CA HIS A 21 9.34 4.28 -16.95
C HIS A 21 7.90 4.12 -17.44
N THR A 22 7.55 2.97 -18.02
CA THR A 22 6.16 2.69 -18.42
C THR A 22 5.25 2.63 -17.19
N ALA A 23 5.66 1.91 -16.13
CA ALA A 23 4.91 1.81 -14.89
C ALA A 23 4.72 3.17 -14.21
N VAL A 24 5.76 4.00 -14.16
CA VAL A 24 5.71 5.36 -13.61
C VAL A 24 4.93 6.34 -14.48
N THR A 25 4.93 6.17 -15.80
CA THR A 25 4.08 6.98 -16.69
C THR A 25 2.59 6.67 -16.47
N ILE A 26 2.26 5.41 -16.16
CA ILE A 26 0.88 4.99 -15.86
C ILE A 26 0.46 5.47 -14.45
N LEU A 27 1.40 5.53 -13.51
CA LEU A 27 1.16 5.90 -12.12
C LEU A 27 1.57 7.36 -11.89
N GLU A 28 0.61 8.28 -12.04
CA GLU A 28 0.83 9.72 -11.81
C GLU A 28 1.48 10.01 -10.45
N GLY A 29 2.45 10.92 -10.41
CA GLY A 29 3.12 11.34 -9.17
C GLY A 29 4.31 10.49 -8.74
N LEU A 30 4.80 9.58 -9.59
CA LEU A 30 6.03 8.82 -9.36
C LEU A 30 7.21 9.37 -10.19
N VAL A 31 8.43 9.26 -9.67
CA VAL A 31 9.68 9.62 -10.36
C VAL A 31 10.70 8.50 -10.20
N ILE A 32 11.43 8.21 -11.27
CA ILE A 32 12.55 7.25 -11.25
C ILE A 32 13.86 8.03 -11.27
N LEU A 33 14.76 7.67 -10.36
CA LEU A 33 16.09 8.24 -10.23
C LEU A 33 17.11 7.12 -10.43
N PRO A 34 17.74 7.03 -11.62
CA PRO A 34 18.76 6.03 -11.89
C PRO A 34 20.05 6.35 -11.13
N GLN A 35 20.75 5.32 -10.66
CA GLN A 35 22.11 5.41 -10.12
C GLN A 35 22.25 6.39 -8.94
N MET A 36 21.21 6.47 -8.11
CA MET A 36 21.14 7.33 -6.94
C MET A 36 21.93 6.73 -5.76
N GLU A 37 22.60 7.58 -4.97
CA GLU A 37 23.05 7.20 -3.63
C GLU A 37 21.88 7.33 -2.66
N VAL A 38 21.55 6.22 -1.99
CA VAL A 38 20.51 6.17 -0.96
C VAL A 38 21.18 5.87 0.38
N SER A 39 20.82 6.62 1.41
CA SER A 39 21.26 6.42 2.78
C SER A 39 20.04 6.12 3.66
N GLY A 40 20.05 4.96 4.33
CA GLY A 40 19.09 4.62 5.39
C GLY A 40 19.80 4.41 6.73
N ASP A 41 19.01 4.15 7.77
CA ASP A 41 19.51 3.99 9.15
C ASP A 41 20.45 2.80 9.32
N GLU A 42 20.29 1.74 8.52
CA GLU A 42 21.13 0.52 8.59
C GLU A 42 22.21 0.44 7.50
N SER A 43 22.00 1.06 6.33
CA SER A 43 22.93 0.96 5.20
C SER A 43 22.85 2.16 4.27
N SER A 44 23.98 2.54 3.68
CA SER A 44 24.06 3.50 2.58
C SER A 44 24.82 2.91 1.39
N GLY A 45 24.43 3.29 0.18
CA GLY A 45 25.06 2.79 -1.03
C GLY A 45 24.40 3.30 -2.31
N ARG A 46 25.09 3.05 -3.43
CA ARG A 46 24.60 3.35 -4.76
C ARG A 46 23.69 2.23 -5.25
N VAL A 47 22.52 2.60 -5.76
CA VAL A 47 21.49 1.66 -6.23
C VAL A 47 21.21 1.88 -7.72
N ASP A 48 20.77 0.84 -8.44
CA ASP A 48 20.56 0.95 -9.89
C ASP A 48 19.42 1.91 -10.24
N TYR A 49 18.29 1.81 -9.55
CA TYR A 49 17.20 2.79 -9.60
C TYR A 49 16.53 2.95 -8.25
N ALA A 50 16.13 4.19 -7.94
CA ALA A 50 15.21 4.51 -6.86
C ALA A 50 13.91 5.05 -7.45
N ILE A 51 12.77 4.60 -6.94
CA ILE A 51 11.45 5.14 -7.26
C ILE A 51 11.01 6.00 -6.09
N LYS A 52 10.66 7.25 -6.37
CA LYS A 52 10.15 8.19 -5.38
C LYS A 52 8.72 8.61 -5.70
N ARG A 53 7.92 8.86 -4.66
CA ARG A 53 6.61 9.51 -4.74
C ARG A 53 6.80 11.00 -4.58
N ILE A 54 6.24 11.79 -5.49
CA ILE A 54 6.07 13.23 -5.28
C ILE A 54 4.80 13.41 -4.43
N ILE A 55 4.97 14.00 -3.26
CA ILE A 55 3.89 14.40 -2.37
C ILE A 55 3.92 15.93 -2.28
N ASP A 56 2.79 16.56 -2.58
CA ASP A 56 2.62 18.03 -2.56
C ASP A 56 3.68 18.83 -3.34
N ASN A 57 4.12 18.28 -4.49
CA ASN A 57 5.15 18.84 -5.39
C ASN A 57 6.55 19.05 -4.78
N LEU A 58 6.80 18.64 -3.53
CA LEU A 58 8.04 18.95 -2.80
C LEU A 58 8.61 17.77 -2.01
N LEU A 59 7.78 16.87 -1.50
CA LEU A 59 8.22 15.75 -0.68
C LEU A 59 8.43 14.52 -1.57
N GLU A 60 9.70 14.20 -1.84
CA GLU A 60 10.07 12.98 -2.56
C GLU A 60 10.30 11.82 -1.58
N GLU A 61 9.28 11.00 -1.34
CA GLU A 61 9.39 9.81 -0.49
C GLU A 61 9.94 8.63 -1.30
N ILE A 62 10.99 7.95 -0.83
CA ILE A 62 11.49 6.73 -1.49
C ILE A 62 10.49 5.60 -1.26
N ILE A 63 9.96 5.06 -2.36
CA ILE A 63 8.97 3.98 -2.34
C ILE A 63 9.65 2.62 -2.54
N CYS A 64 10.62 2.56 -3.45
CA CYS A 64 11.22 1.31 -3.88
C CYS A 64 12.64 1.54 -4.38
N ILE A 65 13.51 0.57 -4.10
CA ILE A 65 14.87 0.52 -4.59
C ILE A 65 14.98 -0.74 -5.43
N THR A 66 15.35 -0.57 -6.69
CA THR A 66 15.45 -1.68 -7.63
C THR A 66 16.90 -1.89 -8.00
N GLU A 67 17.41 -3.08 -7.71
CA GLU A 67 18.70 -3.56 -8.20
C GLU A 67 18.51 -4.49 -9.39
N GLY A 68 19.32 -4.31 -10.43
CA GLY A 68 19.33 -5.16 -11.61
C GLY A 68 19.89 -6.53 -11.30
N LYS A 69 19.08 -7.46 -10.78
CA LYS A 69 19.56 -8.84 -10.55
C LYS A 69 19.90 -9.50 -11.88
N GLN A 70 21.16 -9.84 -12.15
CA GLN A 70 21.66 -10.27 -13.47
C GLN A 70 21.03 -11.54 -14.09
N ASN A 71 20.38 -12.43 -13.31
CA ASN A 71 19.90 -13.72 -13.85
C ASN A 71 18.41 -14.03 -13.65
N LEU A 72 17.65 -13.21 -12.90
CA LEU A 72 16.24 -13.51 -12.56
C LEU A 72 15.38 -12.24 -12.56
N PRO A 73 15.01 -11.69 -13.73
CA PRO A 73 14.28 -10.43 -13.82
C PRO A 73 12.88 -10.51 -13.18
N GLY A 74 12.22 -11.67 -13.24
CA GLY A 74 10.93 -11.89 -12.58
C GLY A 74 10.99 -11.78 -11.06
N ILE A 75 12.11 -12.18 -10.43
CA ILE A 75 12.31 -12.01 -8.98
C ILE A 75 12.53 -10.55 -8.63
N GLY A 76 13.28 -9.81 -9.46
CA GLY A 76 13.46 -8.36 -9.27
C GLY A 76 12.12 -7.61 -9.35
N VAL A 77 11.31 -7.89 -10.37
CA VAL A 77 9.97 -7.30 -10.51
C VAL A 77 9.08 -7.64 -9.31
N ALA A 78 9.05 -8.90 -8.88
CA ALA A 78 8.25 -9.30 -7.71
C ALA A 78 8.70 -8.59 -6.43
N GLN A 79 10.01 -8.46 -6.19
CA GLN A 79 10.56 -7.73 -5.05
C GLN A 79 10.16 -6.25 -5.07
N ASN A 80 10.24 -5.61 -6.25
CA ASN A 80 9.86 -4.21 -6.40
C ASN A 80 8.36 -3.99 -6.14
N LEU A 81 7.51 -4.91 -6.63
CA LEU A 81 6.06 -4.85 -6.39
C LEU A 81 5.73 -4.98 -4.90
N ILE A 82 6.41 -5.88 -4.18
CA ILE A 82 6.24 -6.04 -2.73
C ILE A 82 6.66 -4.76 -1.99
N GLN A 83 7.78 -4.15 -2.36
CA GLN A 83 8.24 -2.90 -1.77
C GLN A 83 7.26 -1.75 -2.02
N CYS A 84 6.80 -1.58 -3.27
CA CYS A 84 5.82 -0.55 -3.61
C CYS A 84 4.51 -0.73 -2.83
N LYS A 85 4.05 -1.98 -2.70
CA LYS A 85 2.84 -2.29 -1.94
C LYS A 85 3.02 -1.92 -0.46
N SER A 86 4.10 -2.38 0.15
CA SER A 86 4.41 -2.11 1.56
C SER A 86 4.56 -0.61 1.87
N SER A 87 5.18 0.15 0.97
CA SER A 87 5.28 1.61 1.10
C SER A 87 3.89 2.30 1.04
N CYS A 88 2.98 1.83 0.19
CA CYS A 88 1.61 2.34 0.12
C CYS A 88 0.83 2.06 1.42
N GLU A 89 0.91 0.83 1.93
CA GLU A 89 0.30 0.43 3.20
C GLU A 89 0.81 1.28 4.37
N THR A 90 2.14 1.37 4.49
CA THR A 90 2.82 2.16 5.53
C THR A 90 2.39 3.63 5.49
N ARG A 91 2.26 4.22 4.30
CA ARG A 91 1.80 5.60 4.14
C ARG A 91 0.38 5.80 4.65
N CYS A 92 -0.54 4.90 4.30
CA CYS A 92 -1.94 4.99 4.75
C CYS A 92 -2.02 4.94 6.28
N ILE A 93 -1.27 4.02 6.89
CA ILE A 93 -1.17 3.85 8.34
C ILE A 93 -0.62 5.12 9.00
N GLN A 94 0.44 5.70 8.44
CA GLN A 94 1.07 6.92 8.97
C GLN A 94 0.10 8.11 8.94
N ILE A 95 -0.61 8.33 7.84
CA ILE A 95 -1.62 9.39 7.72
C ILE A 95 -2.71 9.20 8.78
N ALA A 96 -3.24 7.97 8.93
CA ALA A 96 -4.27 7.68 9.92
C ALA A 96 -3.77 7.89 11.35
N LYS A 97 -2.54 7.46 11.67
CA LYS A 97 -1.87 7.66 12.96
C LYS A 97 -1.76 9.13 13.32
N GLU A 98 -1.35 9.99 12.39
CA GLU A 98 -1.23 11.43 12.62
C GLU A 98 -2.60 12.09 12.88
N ILE A 99 -3.64 11.71 12.13
CA ILE A 99 -4.99 12.29 12.26
C ILE A 99 -5.72 11.82 13.53
N LEU A 100 -5.48 10.57 13.93
CA LEU A 100 -6.07 9.99 15.13
C LEU A 100 -5.25 10.28 16.38
N ASN A 101 -3.98 10.66 16.20
CA ASN A 101 -3.01 10.85 17.28
C ASN A 101 -2.97 9.63 18.20
N GLU A 102 -2.85 8.44 17.58
CA GLU A 102 -2.90 7.13 18.22
C GLU A 102 -1.99 6.17 17.47
N ASP A 103 -1.19 5.39 18.19
CA ASP A 103 -0.41 4.29 17.63
C ASP A 103 -1.33 3.09 17.33
N PRO A 104 -1.41 2.63 16.06
CA PRO A 104 -2.24 1.49 15.71
C PRO A 104 -1.60 0.15 16.07
N MET A 105 -2.44 -0.85 16.28
CA MET A 105 -2.04 -2.25 16.24
C MET A 105 -1.92 -2.68 14.77
N ILE A 106 -0.70 -2.93 14.29
CA ILE A 106 -0.42 -3.36 12.92
C ILE A 106 -0.66 -4.87 12.77
N GLU A 107 -1.14 -5.30 11.60
CA GLU A 107 -1.41 -6.73 11.31
C GLU A 107 -2.27 -7.38 12.40
N TYR A 108 -3.33 -6.68 12.79
CA TYR A 108 -4.13 -7.04 13.94
C TYR A 108 -5.04 -8.24 13.64
N ARG A 109 -4.79 -9.35 14.36
CA ARG A 109 -5.53 -10.63 14.25
C ARG A 109 -6.30 -10.99 15.52
N PRO A 110 -7.40 -10.29 15.84
CA PRO A 110 -8.19 -10.61 17.02
C PRO A 110 -8.93 -11.94 16.89
N PRO A 111 -9.18 -12.66 17.99
CA PRO A 111 -9.93 -13.92 17.97
C PRO A 111 -11.32 -13.80 17.33
N PHE A 112 -11.98 -12.64 17.47
CA PHE A 112 -13.31 -12.41 16.90
C PHE A 112 -13.31 -12.31 15.36
N LEU A 113 -12.15 -12.11 14.72
CA LEU A 113 -12.03 -12.06 13.27
C LEU A 113 -11.88 -13.45 12.63
N ASN A 114 -12.00 -14.54 13.39
CA ASN A 114 -12.02 -15.91 12.87
C ASN A 114 -10.80 -16.24 11.98
N GLY A 115 -9.62 -15.74 12.36
CA GLY A 115 -8.38 -15.93 11.61
C GLY A 115 -8.14 -14.92 10.48
N LEU A 116 -9.02 -13.94 10.30
CA LEU A 116 -8.80 -12.78 9.43
C LEU A 116 -7.92 -11.73 10.13
N GLU A 117 -7.26 -10.89 9.34
CA GLU A 117 -6.34 -9.83 9.77
C GLU A 117 -6.88 -8.46 9.35
N LEU A 118 -6.55 -7.43 10.12
CA LEU A 118 -6.67 -6.01 9.76
C LEU A 118 -5.28 -5.39 9.60
N ASP A 119 -5.06 -4.57 8.56
CA ASP A 119 -3.74 -3.97 8.33
C ASP A 119 -3.32 -3.06 9.48
N ALA A 120 -4.25 -2.24 9.99
CA ALA A 120 -4.07 -1.45 11.20
C ALA A 120 -5.36 -1.26 11.98
N PHE A 121 -5.27 -1.24 13.31
CA PHE A 121 -6.42 -1.02 14.19
C PHE A 121 -6.13 0.05 15.25
N PHE A 122 -7.02 1.04 15.31
CA PHE A 122 -7.01 2.17 16.24
C PHE A 122 -8.08 1.94 17.30
N GLN A 123 -7.64 1.53 18.49
CA GLN A 123 -8.51 1.07 19.57
C GLN A 123 -9.39 2.18 20.13
N LYS A 124 -8.88 3.40 20.28
CA LYS A 124 -9.61 4.50 20.93
C LYS A 124 -10.86 4.89 20.13
N TYR A 125 -10.73 4.94 18.81
CA TYR A 125 -11.83 5.32 17.91
C TYR A 125 -12.60 4.12 17.35
N GLN A 126 -12.19 2.89 17.69
CA GLN A 126 -12.69 1.66 17.09
C GLN A 126 -12.64 1.72 15.56
N ILE A 127 -11.51 2.18 15.00
CA ILE A 127 -11.31 2.29 13.55
C ILE A 127 -10.35 1.20 13.10
N ALA A 128 -10.74 0.44 12.08
CA ALA A 128 -9.87 -0.49 11.37
C ALA A 128 -9.52 0.10 9.99
N LEU A 129 -8.25 0.08 9.61
CA LEU A 129 -7.76 0.51 8.31
C LEU A 129 -7.39 -0.73 7.48
N GLU A 130 -7.83 -0.75 6.23
CA GLU A 130 -7.54 -1.79 5.24
C GLU A 130 -7.14 -1.15 3.91
N VAL A 131 -6.01 -1.56 3.34
CA VAL A 131 -5.53 -1.08 2.04
C VAL A 131 -5.82 -2.13 0.97
N GLN A 132 -6.77 -1.79 0.10
CA GLN A 132 -7.32 -2.70 -0.90
C GLN A 132 -6.56 -2.60 -2.23
N GLY A 133 -5.99 -3.73 -2.67
CA GLY A 133 -5.29 -3.83 -3.95
C GLY A 133 -6.23 -3.92 -5.16
N ALA A 134 -5.73 -3.61 -6.35
CA ALA A 134 -6.50 -3.63 -7.60
C ALA A 134 -7.18 -4.97 -7.92
N GLN A 135 -6.56 -6.06 -7.47
CA GLN A 135 -7.07 -7.42 -7.52
C GLN A 135 -8.42 -7.63 -6.83
N HIS A 136 -8.83 -6.74 -5.90
CA HIS A 136 -10.15 -6.78 -5.27
C HIS A 136 -11.24 -6.15 -6.16
N ARG A 137 -10.85 -5.24 -7.08
CA ARG A 137 -11.79 -4.51 -7.94
C ARG A 137 -11.96 -5.14 -9.31
N PHE A 138 -10.92 -5.75 -9.88
CA PHE A 138 -10.98 -6.42 -11.19
C PHE A 138 -11.81 -7.70 -11.14
N HIS A 139 -13.12 -7.50 -11.10
CA HIS A 139 -14.13 -8.46 -11.51
C HIS A 139 -14.02 -8.54 -13.03
N SER A 140 -13.52 -9.68 -13.54
CA SER A 140 -13.49 -10.13 -14.94
C SER A 140 -12.10 -10.22 -15.62
N THR A 141 -11.74 -11.49 -15.86
CA THR A 141 -11.23 -12.05 -17.12
C THR A 141 -9.90 -11.54 -17.68
N SER A 142 -8.80 -12.17 -17.23
CA SER A 142 -7.69 -12.66 -18.07
C SER A 142 -6.50 -13.17 -17.23
N TRP A 143 -6.40 -12.78 -15.96
CA TRP A 143 -5.24 -13.07 -15.10
C TRP A 143 -5.46 -14.19 -14.09
N TYR A 144 -6.70 -14.43 -13.67
CA TYR A 144 -7.07 -15.56 -12.80
C TYR A 144 -7.63 -16.71 -13.64
N LYS A 145 -6.98 -17.86 -13.61
CA LYS A 145 -7.50 -19.12 -14.18
C LYS A 145 -8.64 -19.73 -13.35
N ASP A 146 -8.87 -19.26 -12.12
CA ASP A 146 -9.79 -19.88 -11.15
C ASP A 146 -10.81 -18.88 -10.58
N VAL A 147 -12.08 -19.05 -10.95
CA VAL A 147 -13.23 -18.30 -10.41
C VAL A 147 -13.38 -18.51 -8.89
N LYS A 148 -13.01 -19.69 -8.37
CA LYS A 148 -13.08 -20.01 -6.93
C LYS A 148 -12.23 -19.08 -6.06
N LYS A 149 -11.01 -18.74 -6.50
CA LYS A 149 -10.12 -17.85 -5.74
C LYS A 149 -10.69 -16.43 -5.61
N LEU A 150 -11.47 -16.00 -6.62
CA LEU A 150 -12.13 -14.69 -6.60
C LEU A 150 -13.31 -14.68 -5.63
N GLU A 151 -14.16 -15.72 -5.66
CA GLU A 151 -15.25 -15.87 -4.69
C GLU A 151 -14.74 -15.90 -3.24
N ASP A 152 -13.62 -16.58 -2.99
CA ASP A 152 -13.00 -16.63 -1.66
C ASP A 152 -12.49 -15.26 -1.18
N ILE A 153 -12.03 -14.39 -2.08
CA ILE A 153 -11.60 -13.02 -1.72
C ILE A 153 -12.83 -12.18 -1.37
N VAL A 154 -13.85 -12.19 -2.24
CA VAL A 154 -15.10 -11.43 -2.03
C VAL A 154 -15.79 -11.87 -0.73
N ASN A 155 -15.85 -13.17 -0.46
CA ASN A 155 -16.44 -13.71 0.76
C ASN A 155 -15.66 -13.27 2.01
N ARG A 156 -14.32 -13.24 1.95
CA ARG A 156 -13.49 -12.77 3.06
C ARG A 156 -13.68 -11.28 3.33
N ASP A 157 -13.70 -10.44 2.30
CA ASP A 157 -13.92 -8.99 2.46
C ASP A 157 -15.32 -8.71 3.03
N ARG A 158 -16.33 -9.43 2.54
CA ARG A 158 -17.69 -9.36 3.09
C ARG A 158 -17.74 -9.80 4.55
N GLN A 159 -17.07 -10.89 4.89
CA GLN A 159 -17.00 -11.40 6.26
C GLN A 159 -16.32 -10.40 7.20
N LYS A 160 -15.20 -9.78 6.78
CA LYS A 160 -14.53 -8.71 7.55
C LYS A 160 -15.51 -7.57 7.81
N ARG A 161 -16.18 -7.05 6.78
CA ARG A 161 -17.16 -5.96 6.92
C ARG A 161 -18.27 -6.29 7.92
N CYS A 162 -18.87 -7.47 7.81
CA CYS A 162 -19.91 -7.91 8.74
C CYS A 162 -19.40 -8.01 10.18
N ILE A 163 -18.25 -8.64 10.40
CA ILE A 163 -17.70 -8.81 11.75
C ILE A 163 -17.34 -7.46 12.37
N CYS A 164 -16.69 -6.56 11.61
CA CYS A 164 -16.36 -5.22 12.09
C CYS A 164 -17.63 -4.45 12.48
N GLN A 165 -18.66 -4.49 11.62
CA GLN A 165 -19.92 -3.83 11.88
C GLN A 165 -20.61 -4.38 13.15
N ASP A 166 -20.66 -5.70 13.33
CA ASP A 166 -21.24 -6.35 14.52
C ASP A 166 -20.49 -6.00 15.81
N LYS A 167 -19.19 -5.65 15.70
CA LYS A 167 -18.35 -5.21 16.82
C LYS A 167 -18.34 -3.71 17.04
N GLY A 168 -19.07 -2.93 16.25
CA GLY A 168 -19.04 -1.46 16.31
C GLY A 168 -17.72 -0.86 15.86
N ILE A 169 -16.97 -1.58 15.02
CA ILE A 169 -15.70 -1.14 14.44
C ILE A 169 -15.99 -0.48 13.10
N PHE A 170 -15.52 0.76 12.93
CA PHE A 170 -15.55 1.49 11.68
C PHE A 170 -14.44 1.00 10.75
N LEU A 171 -14.80 0.30 9.68
CA LEU A 171 -13.84 -0.16 8.68
C LEU A 171 -13.58 0.93 7.62
N LEU A 172 -12.33 1.35 7.49
CA LEU A 172 -11.84 2.34 6.54
C LEU A 172 -11.03 1.63 5.45
N GLU A 173 -11.62 1.47 4.27
CA GLU A 173 -11.01 0.73 3.15
C GLU A 173 -10.40 1.69 2.12
N VAL A 174 -9.08 1.84 2.08
CA VAL A 174 -8.40 2.72 1.11
C VAL A 174 -8.03 1.91 -0.14
N TRP A 175 -8.48 2.34 -1.31
CA TRP A 175 -8.18 1.65 -2.56
C TRP A 175 -6.87 2.13 -3.18
N TYR A 176 -6.19 1.24 -3.91
CA TYR A 176 -4.90 1.53 -4.57
C TYR A 176 -4.94 2.72 -5.56
N ASP A 177 -6.11 3.04 -6.13
CA ASP A 177 -6.34 4.14 -7.07
C ASP A 177 -6.82 5.42 -6.39
N GLU A 178 -7.01 5.41 -5.07
CA GLU A 178 -7.36 6.58 -4.28
C GLU A 178 -6.11 7.33 -3.81
N LYS A 179 -6.25 8.65 -3.61
CA LYS A 179 -5.23 9.47 -2.96
C LYS A 179 -5.39 9.38 -1.44
N PRO A 180 -4.52 8.65 -0.71
CA PRO A 180 -4.71 8.43 0.73
C PRO A 180 -4.67 9.73 1.52
N GLU A 181 -3.94 10.75 1.06
CA GLU A 181 -3.85 12.08 1.65
C GLU A 181 -5.18 12.84 1.64
N ILE A 182 -6.14 12.44 0.81
CA ILE A 182 -7.47 13.04 0.71
C ILE A 182 -8.50 12.13 1.37
N VAL A 183 -8.49 10.86 0.97
CA VAL A 183 -9.54 9.91 1.33
C VAL A 183 -9.52 9.54 2.81
N ILE A 184 -8.34 9.35 3.41
CA ILE A 184 -8.23 8.99 4.83
C ILE A 184 -8.74 10.12 5.73
N PRO A 185 -8.28 11.39 5.60
CA PRO A 185 -8.83 12.49 6.39
C PRO A 185 -10.33 12.65 6.26
N GLU A 186 -10.88 12.65 5.04
CA GLU A 186 -12.31 12.84 4.83
C GLU A 186 -13.15 11.78 5.54
N ARG A 187 -12.72 10.51 5.46
CA ARG A 187 -13.45 9.39 6.07
C ARG A 187 -13.33 9.40 7.59
N ILE A 188 -12.15 9.68 8.13
CA ILE A 188 -11.96 9.82 9.58
C ILE A 188 -12.79 10.99 10.14
N GLN A 189 -12.83 12.13 9.45
CA GLN A 189 -13.63 13.28 9.88
C GLN A 189 -15.12 12.94 9.92
N LYS A 190 -15.64 12.21 8.92
CA LYS A 190 -17.02 11.71 8.93
C LYS A 190 -17.27 10.84 10.15
N ILE A 191 -16.39 9.88 10.44
CA ILE A 191 -16.53 8.98 11.60
C ILE A 191 -16.53 9.78 12.92
N LYS A 192 -15.57 10.70 13.11
CA LYS A 192 -15.53 11.58 14.30
C LYS A 192 -16.82 12.38 14.45
N TRP A 193 -17.32 12.95 13.36
CA TRP A 193 -18.58 13.68 13.36
C TRP A 193 -19.76 12.79 13.79
N PHE A 194 -19.85 11.56 13.28
CA PHE A 194 -20.89 10.62 13.69
C PHE A 194 -20.80 10.27 15.19
N ILE A 195 -19.60 10.03 15.71
CA ILE A 195 -19.38 9.72 17.14
C ILE A 195 -19.78 10.90 18.02
N ASP A 196 -19.42 12.13 17.63
CA ASP A 196 -19.76 13.34 18.37
C ASP A 196 -21.28 13.59 18.42
N GLN A 197 -21.99 13.34 17.30
CA GLN A 197 -23.45 13.46 17.25
C GLN A 197 -24.16 12.41 18.10
N ALA A 198 -23.67 11.17 18.06
CA ALA A 198 -24.20 10.10 18.90
C ALA A 198 -24.04 10.45 20.38
N SER A 199 -22.84 10.90 20.78
CA SER A 199 -22.53 11.27 22.17
C SER A 199 -23.46 12.37 22.70
N LYS A 200 -23.68 13.44 21.91
CA LYS A 200 -24.60 14.53 22.26
C LYS A 200 -26.05 14.09 22.40
N SER A 201 -26.46 13.03 21.73
CA SER A 201 -27.84 12.52 21.79
C SER A 201 -28.11 11.71 23.07
N PHE A 202 -27.05 11.17 23.70
CA PHE A 202 -27.15 10.45 24.97
C PHE A 202 -27.09 11.36 26.19
N ASP A 203 -26.50 12.56 26.09
CA ASP A 203 -26.45 13.53 27.20
C ASP A 203 -27.83 14.17 27.54
N PHE A 204 -28.87 13.91 26.74
CA PHE A 204 -30.25 14.40 26.96
C PHE A 204 -31.22 13.32 27.49
N LEU A 205 -30.73 12.14 27.85
CA LEU A 205 -31.50 11.06 28.52
C LEU A 205 -31.08 10.92 29.98
#